data_AF-M3IJ07-F1
#
_entry.id   AF-M3IJ07-F1
#
_cell.length_a   1.000
_cell.length_b   1.000
_cell.length_c   1.000
_cell.angle_alpha   90.00
_cell.angle_beta   90.00
_cell.angle_gamma   90.00
#
_symmetry.space_group_name_H-M   'P 1'
#
loop_
_entity.id
_entity.type
_entity.pdbx_description
1 polymer ?
#
loop_
_entity_poly.entity_id
_entity_poly.type
_entity_poly.pdbx_seq_one_letter_code
_entity_poly.pdbx_strand_id
1 'polypeptide(L)'
;MSFFIPPGGPPGPIPGLQLVFGSVGENSLRKLVSDFYDQIPSSSISFMFQENLEDSKIKSADFLIQVTGGPPLYSQNYGPPKMRARHLLFPIDEKARRVWLSCYRKVLDDWDAEVSAKEVLWIFLRTSLRGW
;
A
#
# COMPACT_ATOMS: atom_id res chain seq x y z
N MET A 1 -7.78 -21.51 -14.02
CA MET A 1 -6.93 -20.73 -13.10
C MET A 1 -7.35 -21.04 -11.67
N SER A 2 -6.48 -21.58 -10.82
CA SER A 2 -6.70 -21.68 -9.38
C SER A 2 -6.29 -20.35 -8.74
N PHE A 3 -7.22 -19.63 -8.15
CA PHE A 3 -6.92 -18.44 -7.35
C PHE A 3 -6.39 -18.89 -5.99
N PHE A 4 -5.23 -18.38 -5.58
CA PHE A 4 -4.66 -18.66 -4.28
C PHE A 4 -5.41 -17.87 -3.20
N ILE A 5 -5.81 -18.56 -2.13
CA ILE A 5 -6.54 -17.99 -1.00
C ILE A 5 -5.65 -18.17 0.25
N PRO A 6 -5.12 -17.10 0.86
CA PRO A 6 -4.40 -17.18 2.11
C PRO A 6 -5.17 -17.95 3.19
N PRO A 7 -4.52 -18.83 3.97
CA PRO A 7 -5.16 -19.57 5.07
C PRO A 7 -5.55 -18.68 6.27
N GLY A 8 -5.04 -17.44 6.35
CA GLY A 8 -5.30 -16.49 7.44
C GLY A 8 -6.11 -15.26 7.01
N GLY A 9 -6.75 -14.63 8.01
CA GLY A 9 -7.32 -13.28 7.90
C GLY A 9 -6.23 -12.20 7.88
N PRO A 10 -6.60 -10.93 7.64
CA PRO A 10 -5.64 -9.83 7.78
C PRO A 10 -5.04 -9.82 9.19
N PRO A 11 -3.80 -9.32 9.36
CA PRO A 11 -3.20 -9.17 10.68
C PRO A 11 -4.10 -8.31 11.58
N GLY A 12 -3.99 -8.53 12.90
CA GLY A 12 -4.63 -7.67 13.90
C GLY A 12 -4.10 -6.22 13.85
N PRO A 13 -4.58 -5.34 14.74
CA PRO A 13 -4.16 -3.95 14.78
C PRO A 13 -2.63 -3.82 14.85
N ILE A 14 -2.09 -2.85 14.12
CA ILE A 14 -0.66 -2.57 14.09
C ILE A 14 -0.41 -1.38 15.01
N PRO A 15 0.27 -1.57 16.15
CA PRO A 15 0.56 -0.49 17.08
C PRO A 15 1.25 0.69 16.38
N GLY A 16 0.81 1.91 16.68
CA GLY A 16 1.39 3.14 16.13
C GLY A 16 0.96 3.49 14.70
N LEU A 17 0.28 2.60 13.96
CA LEU A 17 -0.10 2.87 12.56
C LEU A 17 -0.95 4.15 12.42
N GLN A 18 -1.91 4.34 13.32
CA GLN A 18 -2.81 5.49 13.34
C GLN A 18 -2.14 6.80 13.78
N LEU A 19 -0.88 6.75 14.22
CA LEU A 19 -0.10 7.94 14.59
C LEU A 19 0.76 8.45 13.42
N VAL A 20 0.98 7.62 12.40
CA VAL A 20 1.86 7.95 11.27
C VAL A 20 1.38 9.19 10.53
N PHE A 21 0.06 9.33 10.30
CA PHE A 21 -0.47 10.51 9.62
C PHE A 21 -0.14 11.80 10.37
N GLY A 22 -0.24 11.78 11.71
CA GLY A 22 0.02 12.95 12.54
C GLY A 22 1.47 13.44 12.49
N SER A 23 2.44 12.55 12.23
CA SER A 23 3.86 12.93 12.14
C SER A 23 4.32 13.36 10.76
N VAL A 24 3.66 12.91 9.68
CA VAL A 24 4.13 13.15 8.29
C VAL A 24 3.18 14.03 7.46
N GLY A 25 1.89 14.05 7.78
CA GLY A 25 0.87 14.79 7.05
C GLY A 25 0.52 14.22 5.67
N GLU A 26 -0.53 14.80 5.07
CA GLU A 26 -1.10 14.32 3.80
C GLU A 26 -0.14 14.40 2.62
N ASN A 27 0.53 15.55 2.43
CA ASN A 27 1.42 15.77 1.28
C ASN A 27 2.58 14.78 1.26
N SER A 28 3.13 14.43 2.43
CA SER A 28 4.20 13.44 2.56
C SER A 28 3.75 12.04 2.14
N LEU A 29 2.54 11.61 2.54
CA LEU A 29 1.97 10.32 2.12
C LEU A 29 1.63 10.28 0.63
N ARG A 30 1.07 11.37 0.08
CA ARG A 30 0.82 11.46 -1.37
C ARG A 30 2.12 11.36 -2.16
N LYS A 31 3.17 12.06 -1.72
CA LYS A 31 4.49 11.97 -2.32
C LYS A 31 5.07 10.55 -2.23
N LEU A 32 5.06 9.93 -1.05
CA LEU A 32 5.53 8.56 -0.86
C LEU A 32 4.84 7.57 -1.82
N VAL A 33 3.52 7.69 -1.95
CA VAL A 33 2.74 6.83 -2.87
C VAL A 33 3.08 7.13 -4.32
N SER A 34 3.25 8.40 -4.71
CA SER A 34 3.71 8.74 -6.06
C SER A 34 5.06 8.11 -6.36
N ASP A 35 6.04 8.30 -5.47
CA ASP A 35 7.39 7.76 -5.62
C ASP A 35 7.35 6.23 -5.74
N PHE A 36 6.48 5.55 -4.97
CA PHE A 36 6.24 4.10 -5.08
C PHE A 36 5.74 3.73 -6.49
N TYR A 37 4.72 4.42 -7.02
CA TYR A 37 4.19 4.12 -8.34
C TYR A 37 5.19 4.43 -9.46
N ASP A 38 6.09 5.38 -9.27
CA ASP A 38 7.17 5.67 -10.23
C ASP A 38 8.19 4.51 -10.32
N GLN A 39 8.25 3.62 -9.32
CA GLN A 39 9.04 2.38 -9.37
C GLN A 39 8.38 1.26 -10.21
N ILE A 40 7.06 1.30 -10.41
CA ILE A 40 6.29 0.20 -11.01
C ILE A 40 6.65 -0.04 -12.49
N PRO A 41 6.76 0.97 -13.37
CA PRO A 41 7.07 0.75 -14.79
C PRO A 41 8.37 -0.02 -15.04
N SER A 42 9.38 0.19 -14.19
CA SER A 42 10.69 -0.47 -14.27
C SER A 42 10.74 -1.83 -13.56
N SER A 43 9.63 -2.29 -12.99
CA SER A 43 9.55 -3.55 -12.25
C SER A 43 9.09 -4.71 -13.15
N SER A 44 9.30 -5.94 -12.68
CA SER A 44 8.82 -7.14 -13.39
C SER A 44 7.30 -7.35 -13.28
N ILE A 45 6.57 -6.51 -12.55
CA ILE A 45 5.10 -6.56 -12.44
C ILE A 45 4.41 -5.43 -13.19
N SER A 46 5.13 -4.63 -13.98
CA SER A 46 4.56 -3.49 -14.72
C SER A 46 3.36 -3.87 -15.60
N PHE A 47 3.39 -5.07 -16.18
CA PHE A 47 2.30 -5.64 -16.99
C PHE A 47 0.97 -5.84 -16.24
N MET A 48 0.98 -5.79 -14.90
CA MET A 48 -0.22 -5.91 -14.06
C MET A 48 -0.95 -4.57 -13.88
N PHE A 49 -0.35 -3.47 -14.32
CA PHE A 49 -0.87 -2.12 -14.13
C PHE A 49 -1.29 -1.50 -15.45
N GLN A 50 -2.14 -0.47 -15.37
CA GLN A 50 -2.49 0.37 -16.52
C GLN A 50 -1.30 1.25 -16.91
N GLU A 51 -1.27 1.70 -18.17
CA GLU A 51 -0.25 2.66 -18.63
C GLU A 51 -0.32 3.99 -17.87
N ASN A 52 -1.54 4.47 -17.61
CA ASN A 52 -1.77 5.65 -16.79
C ASN A 52 -2.03 5.23 -15.33
N LEU A 53 -1.14 5.66 -14.43
CA LEU A 53 -1.17 5.30 -13.01
C LEU A 53 -1.80 6.35 -12.11
N GLU A 54 -2.24 7.50 -12.63
CA GLU A 54 -2.69 8.63 -11.81
C GLU A 54 -3.87 8.27 -10.89
N ASP A 55 -4.88 7.58 -11.43
CA ASP A 55 -6.00 7.08 -10.63
C ASP A 55 -5.56 6.11 -9.52
N SER A 56 -4.55 5.29 -9.81
CA SER A 56 -4.01 4.30 -8.87
C SER A 56 -3.20 4.98 -7.76
N LYS A 57 -2.44 6.03 -8.11
CA LYS A 57 -1.74 6.91 -7.15
C LYS A 57 -2.73 7.57 -6.19
N ILE A 58 -3.78 8.19 -6.72
CA ILE A 58 -4.79 8.89 -5.89
C ILE A 58 -5.49 7.90 -4.96
N LYS A 59 -6.05 6.80 -5.48
CA LYS A 59 -6.76 5.79 -4.68
C LYS A 59 -5.87 5.18 -3.61
N SER A 60 -4.62 4.87 -3.93
CA SER A 60 -3.67 4.30 -2.97
C SER A 60 -3.28 5.31 -1.88
N ALA A 61 -3.07 6.58 -2.25
CA ALA A 61 -2.77 7.63 -1.29
C ALA A 61 -3.95 7.87 -0.34
N ASP A 62 -5.16 7.99 -0.86
CA ASP A 62 -6.37 8.14 -0.06
C ASP A 62 -6.57 6.96 0.90
N PHE A 63 -6.27 5.74 0.45
CA PHE A 63 -6.27 4.56 1.32
C PHE A 63 -5.23 4.69 2.42
N LEU A 64 -3.99 5.04 2.06
CA LEU A 64 -2.89 5.12 2.99
C LEU A 64 -3.09 6.23 4.04
N ILE A 65 -3.61 7.39 3.63
CA ILE A 65 -4.01 8.50 4.51
C ILE A 65 -5.03 8.00 5.54
N GLN A 66 -6.08 7.33 5.09
CA GLN A 66 -7.12 6.83 5.99
C GLN A 66 -6.57 5.81 7.00
N VAL A 67 -5.79 4.82 6.55
CA VAL A 67 -5.31 3.75 7.46
C VAL A 67 -4.18 4.18 8.39
N THR A 68 -3.53 5.31 8.11
CA THR A 68 -2.47 5.89 8.97
C THR A 68 -3.00 6.92 9.97
N GLY A 69 -4.32 7.14 10.04
CA GLY A 69 -4.97 8.02 11.02
C GLY A 69 -5.43 9.37 10.48
N GLY A 70 -5.36 9.59 9.17
CA GLY A 70 -5.90 10.78 8.51
C GLY A 70 -7.41 10.69 8.24
N PRO A 71 -7.96 11.69 7.53
CA PRO A 71 -9.36 11.71 7.13
C PRO A 71 -9.75 10.45 6.33
N PRO A 72 -11.02 10.00 6.38
CA PRO A 72 -11.46 8.77 5.71
C PRO A 72 -11.69 8.96 4.21
N LEU A 73 -10.73 9.55 3.50
CA LEU A 73 -10.81 9.93 2.09
C LEU A 73 -11.18 8.75 1.20
N TYR A 74 -10.55 7.59 1.41
CA TYR A 74 -10.85 6.41 0.62
C TYR A 74 -12.31 5.97 0.76
N SER A 75 -12.82 5.93 1.99
CA SER A 75 -14.17 5.47 2.24
C SER A 75 -15.22 6.44 1.73
N GLN A 76 -14.94 7.74 1.80
CA GLN A 76 -15.80 8.80 1.25
C GLN A 76 -15.87 8.72 -0.28
N ASN A 77 -14.74 8.47 -0.95
CA ASN A 77 -14.65 8.50 -2.40
C ASN A 77 -15.00 7.16 -3.08
N TYR A 78 -14.72 6.02 -2.42
CA TYR A 78 -14.75 4.69 -3.04
C TYR A 78 -15.52 3.63 -2.23
N GLY A 79 -16.09 4.02 -1.09
CA GLY A 79 -16.78 3.12 -0.16
C GLY A 79 -15.83 2.25 0.66
N PRO A 80 -16.35 1.22 1.35
CA PRO A 80 -15.56 0.40 2.27
C PRO A 80 -14.30 -0.17 1.59
N PRO A 81 -13.12 -0.12 2.24
CA PRO A 81 -11.87 -0.54 1.63
C PRO A 81 -11.91 -1.95 1.05
N LYS A 82 -12.29 -2.97 1.85
CA LYS A 82 -12.41 -4.37 1.42
C LYS A 82 -11.26 -4.82 0.49
N MET A 83 -10.01 -4.45 0.82
CA MET A 83 -8.87 -4.55 -0.09
C MET A 83 -8.68 -5.96 -0.66
N ARG A 84 -8.84 -7.01 0.17
CA ARG A 84 -8.75 -8.39 -0.31
C ARG A 84 -9.73 -8.67 -1.45
N ALA A 85 -11.01 -8.34 -1.28
CA ALA A 85 -12.03 -8.55 -2.29
C ALA A 85 -11.74 -7.79 -3.59
N ARG A 86 -11.23 -6.55 -3.49
CA ARG A 86 -10.86 -5.74 -4.67
C ARG A 86 -9.67 -6.31 -5.44
N HIS A 87 -8.78 -7.05 -4.79
CA HIS A 87 -7.59 -7.63 -5.40
C HIS A 87 -7.78 -9.08 -5.90
N LEU A 88 -8.88 -9.77 -5.53
CA LEU A 88 -9.18 -11.14 -5.99
C LEU A 88 -9.33 -11.27 -7.51
N LEU A 89 -9.59 -10.15 -8.21
CA LEU A 89 -9.70 -10.10 -9.67
C LEU A 89 -8.35 -10.24 -10.38
N PHE A 90 -7.25 -10.10 -9.65
CA PHE A 90 -5.90 -10.09 -10.20
C PHE A 90 -5.13 -11.34 -9.75
N PRO A 91 -4.38 -12.00 -10.65
CA PRO A 91 -3.53 -13.12 -10.31
C PRO A 91 -2.25 -12.63 -9.61
N ILE A 92 -2.37 -12.26 -8.34
CA ILE A 92 -1.24 -11.84 -7.50
C ILE A 92 -0.67 -13.09 -6.84
N ASP A 93 0.52 -13.48 -7.27
CA ASP A 93 1.31 -14.51 -6.60
C ASP A 93 2.32 -13.90 -5.62
N GLU A 94 2.93 -14.76 -4.82
CA GLU A 94 3.95 -14.38 -3.84
C GLU A 94 5.20 -13.75 -4.51
N LYS A 95 5.49 -14.02 -5.79
CA LYS A 95 6.56 -13.32 -6.53
C LYS A 95 6.17 -11.87 -6.80
N ALA A 96 4.98 -11.63 -7.33
CA ALA A 96 4.45 -10.30 -7.60
C ALA A 96 4.35 -9.47 -6.31
N ARG A 97 3.91 -10.10 -5.21
CA ARG A 97 3.89 -9.51 -3.88
C ARG A 97 5.27 -9.01 -3.43
N ARG A 98 6.32 -9.83 -3.59
CA ARG A 98 7.69 -9.42 -3.24
C ARG A 98 8.20 -8.27 -4.10
N VAL A 99 7.90 -8.28 -5.39
CA VAL A 99 8.29 -7.18 -6.29
C VAL A 99 7.61 -5.88 -5.85
N TRP A 100 6.29 -5.92 -5.58
CA TRP A 100 5.55 -4.78 -5.07
C TRP A 100 6.12 -4.24 -3.74
N LEU A 101 6.43 -5.14 -2.80
CA LEU A 101 7.07 -4.77 -1.53
C LEU A 101 8.48 -4.18 -1.74
N SER A 102 9.24 -4.66 -2.73
CA SER A 102 10.55 -4.11 -3.05
C SER A 102 10.48 -2.70 -3.63
N CYS A 103 9.44 -2.39 -4.43
CA CYS A 103 9.17 -1.04 -4.93
C CYS A 103 8.90 -0.08 -3.76
N TYR A 104 8.06 -0.48 -2.79
CA TYR A 104 7.82 0.31 -1.59
C TYR A 104 9.08 0.45 -0.72
N ARG A 105 9.87 -0.62 -0.57
CA ARG A 105 11.06 -0.58 0.29
C ARG A 105 12.04 0.48 -0.17
N LYS A 106 12.31 0.56 -1.47
CA LYS A 106 13.21 1.57 -2.06
C LYS A 106 12.82 2.99 -1.66
N VAL A 107 11.53 3.32 -1.78
CA VAL A 107 11.07 4.70 -1.52
C VAL A 107 10.89 4.99 -0.03
N LEU A 108 10.67 3.98 0.82
CA LEU A 108 10.65 4.15 2.27
C LEU A 108 12.03 4.50 2.83
N ASP A 109 13.10 3.96 2.24
CA ASP A 109 14.46 4.28 2.66
C ASP A 109 14.75 5.79 2.48
N ASP A 110 14.32 6.36 1.36
CA ASP A 110 14.49 7.79 1.02
C ASP A 110 13.38 8.73 1.56
N TRP A 111 12.31 8.18 2.14
CA TRP A 111 11.19 8.97 2.63
C TRP A 111 11.62 9.89 3.79
N ASP A 112 11.33 11.18 3.73
CA ASP A 112 11.63 12.11 4.82
C ASP A 112 10.59 11.98 5.95
N ALA A 113 10.83 11.01 6.83
CA ALA A 113 10.01 10.69 7.99
C ALA A 113 10.85 10.05 9.09
N GLU A 114 10.37 10.10 10.34
CA GLU A 114 11.02 9.41 11.45
C GLU A 114 11.16 7.90 11.19
N VAL A 115 12.25 7.31 11.68
CA VAL A 115 12.51 5.86 11.56
C VAL A 115 11.33 5.04 12.08
N SER A 116 10.73 5.46 13.20
CA SER A 116 9.54 4.85 13.79
C SER A 116 8.36 4.78 12.80
N ALA A 117 8.07 5.86 12.08
CA ALA A 117 7.00 5.92 11.09
C ALA A 117 7.29 5.00 9.89
N LYS A 118 8.54 4.98 9.41
CA LYS A 118 8.98 4.07 8.33
C LYS A 118 8.81 2.61 8.73
N GLU A 119 9.22 2.24 9.93
CA GLU A 119 9.13 0.87 10.45
C GLU A 119 7.68 0.41 10.63
N VAL A 120 6.84 1.24 11.25
CA VAL A 120 5.42 0.96 11.43
C VAL A 120 4.72 0.77 10.09
N LEU A 121 4.98 1.66 9.12
CA LEU A 121 4.42 1.54 7.79
C LEU A 121 4.93 0.31 7.05
N TRP A 122 6.22 -0.01 7.16
CA TRP A 122 6.78 -1.24 6.59
C TRP A 122 6.15 -2.50 7.17
N ILE A 123 5.93 -2.54 8.49
CA ILE A 123 5.21 -3.61 9.17
C ILE A 123 3.81 -3.72 8.57
N PHE A 124 3.07 -2.62 8.45
CA PHE A 124 1.74 -2.60 7.84
C PHE A 124 1.71 -3.16 6.42
N LEU A 125 2.58 -2.70 5.53
CA LEU A 125 2.61 -3.14 4.14
C LEU A 125 2.90 -4.64 4.04
N ARG A 126 3.91 -5.12 4.75
CA ARG A 126 4.34 -6.53 4.66
C ARG A 126 3.38 -7.50 5.34
N THR A 127 2.67 -7.07 6.40
CA THR A 127 1.71 -7.90 7.14
C THR A 127 0.33 -7.91 6.49
N SER A 128 -0.15 -6.76 6.01
CA SER A 128 -1.50 -6.64 5.42
C SER A 128 -1.63 -7.40 4.10
N LEU A 129 -0.50 -7.64 3.45
CA LEU A 129 -0.41 -8.47 2.26
C LEU A 129 0.02 -9.91 2.59
N ARG A 130 0.03 -10.37 3.85
CA ARG A 130 0.44 -11.77 4.13
C ARG A 130 -0.51 -12.77 3.49
N GLY A 131 0.10 -13.77 2.88
CA GLY A 131 -0.55 -14.96 2.34
C GLY A 131 -1.25 -14.74 1.00
N TRP A 132 -0.98 -13.64 0.29
CA TRP A 132 -0.98 -13.66 -1.17
C TRP A 132 0.22 -14.44 -1.70
#